data_AF-A0A355E280-F1
#
_entry.id   AF-A0A355E280-F1
#
_cell.length_a   1.000
_cell.length_b   1.000
_cell.length_c   1.000
_cell.angle_alpha   90.00
_cell.angle_beta   90.00
_cell.angle_gamma   90.00
#
_symmetry.space_group_name_H-M   'P 1'
#
loop_
_entity.id
_entity.type
_entity.pdbx_description
1 polymer ?
#
loop_
_entity_poly.entity_id
_entity_poly.type
_entity_poly.pdbx_seq_one_letter_code
_entity_poly.pdbx_strand_id
1 'polypeptide(L)'
;LVVPTICLLEVFKRVLQQKGEGAALQAVAIMQQGQVHLMDSSIAISAARLGVAHKLPLADSVVLAVARHWAALLWTQDADFEGLDNVRYRPKGRAR
;
A
#
# COMPACT_ATOMS: atom_id res chain seq x y z
N LEU A 1 -7.63 -2.02 -10.26
CA LEU A 1 -6.85 -2.08 -9.00
C LEU A 1 -5.76 -1.02 -9.10
N VAL A 2 -5.71 -0.06 -8.17
CA VAL A 2 -4.64 0.94 -8.10
C VAL A 2 -3.47 0.36 -7.31
N VAL A 3 -2.24 0.56 -7.79
CA VAL A 3 -1.02 0.05 -7.16
C VAL A 3 -0.10 1.22 -6.86
N PRO A 4 -0.03 1.70 -5.60
CA PRO A 4 0.96 2.68 -5.19
C PRO A 4 2.38 2.16 -5.45
N THR A 5 3.28 3.00 -5.98
CA THR A 5 4.68 2.58 -6.20
C THR A 5 5.40 2.14 -4.92
N ILE A 6 4.99 2.66 -3.75
CA ILE A 6 5.54 2.20 -2.46
C ILE A 6 5.25 0.71 -2.21
N CYS A 7 4.12 0.18 -2.67
CA CYS A 7 3.81 -1.24 -2.55
C CYS A 7 4.73 -2.10 -3.42
N LEU A 8 5.12 -1.61 -4.62
CA LEU A 8 6.10 -2.29 -5.45
C LEU A 8 7.45 -2.37 -4.72
N LEU A 9 7.88 -1.28 -4.07
CA LEU A 9 9.10 -1.25 -3.27
C LEU A 9 9.05 -2.27 -2.13
N GLU A 10 7.99 -2.26 -1.33
CA GLU A 10 7.88 -3.15 -0.18
C GLU A 10 7.83 -4.62 -0.56
N VAL A 11 7.01 -4.97 -1.57
CA VAL A 11 6.89 -6.34 -2.06
C VAL A 11 8.19 -6.80 -2.71
N PHE A 12 8.81 -5.99 -3.58
CA PHE A 12 10.07 -6.35 -4.21
C PHE A 12 11.15 -6.60 -3.16
N LYS A 13 11.34 -5.66 -2.22
CA LYS A 13 12.32 -5.79 -1.13
C LYS A 13 12.08 -7.06 -0.31
N ARG A 14 10.83 -7.33 0.06
CA ARG A 14 10.48 -8.49 0.90
C ARG A 14 10.73 -9.80 0.16
N VAL A 15 10.35 -9.90 -1.11
CA VAL A 15 10.56 -11.11 -1.90
C VAL A 15 12.04 -11.30 -2.23
N LEU A 16 12.76 -10.23 -2.57
CA LEU A 16 14.21 -10.26 -2.81
C LEU A 16 14.95 -10.88 -1.62
N GLN A 17 14.64 -10.42 -0.40
CA GLN A 17 15.24 -10.92 0.84
C GLN A 17 14.96 -12.40 1.11
N GLN A 18 13.85 -12.95 0.61
CA GLN A 18 13.39 -14.31 0.93
C GLN A 18 13.65 -15.33 -0.18
N LYS A 19 13.60 -14.89 -1.44
CA LYS A 19 13.51 -15.76 -2.62
C LYS A 19 14.42 -15.34 -3.77
N GLY A 20 15.16 -14.25 -3.62
CA GLY A 20 16.06 -13.72 -4.64
C GLY A 20 15.36 -12.85 -5.69
N GLU A 21 16.17 -12.28 -6.58
CA GLU A 21 15.76 -11.21 -7.50
C GLU A 21 14.77 -11.67 -8.57
N GLY A 22 14.96 -12.85 -9.16
CA GLY A 22 14.06 -13.37 -10.20
C GLY A 22 12.61 -13.52 -9.69
N ALA A 23 12.42 -14.03 -8.47
CA ALA A 23 11.10 -14.12 -7.85
C ALA A 23 10.51 -12.74 -7.52
N ALA A 24 11.36 -11.78 -7.11
CA ALA A 24 10.94 -10.42 -6.82
C ALA A 24 10.45 -9.69 -8.09
N LEU A 25 11.17 -9.83 -9.21
CA LEU A 25 10.79 -9.31 -10.52
C LEU A 25 9.46 -9.89 -11.00
N GLN A 26 9.28 -11.21 -10.87
CA GLN A 26 7.99 -11.86 -11.21
C GLN A 26 6.83 -11.32 -10.36
N ALA A 27 7.04 -11.14 -9.05
CA ALA A 27 6.01 -10.62 -8.16
C ALA A 27 5.57 -9.20 -8.55
N VAL A 28 6.53 -8.28 -8.76
CA VAL A 28 6.18 -6.91 -9.15
C VAL A 28 5.64 -6.80 -10.57
N ALA A 29 6.07 -7.67 -11.50
CA ALA A 29 5.51 -7.71 -12.85
C ALA A 29 4.00 -8.02 -12.84
N ILE A 30 3.55 -8.93 -11.96
CA ILE A 30 2.12 -9.21 -11.75
C ILE A 30 1.42 -7.97 -11.17
N MET A 31 2.01 -7.33 -10.16
CA MET A 31 1.43 -6.11 -9.56
C MET A 31 1.31 -4.97 -10.57
N GLN A 32 2.29 -4.83 -11.47
CA GLN A 32 2.32 -3.80 -12.52
C GLN A 32 1.24 -3.97 -13.60
N GLN A 33 0.51 -5.10 -13.62
CA GLN A 33 -0.70 -5.25 -14.44
C GLN A 33 -1.86 -4.40 -13.91
N GLY A 34 -1.80 -3.98 -12.65
CA GLY A 34 -2.69 -2.96 -12.09
C GLY A 34 -2.35 -1.55 -12.57
N GLN A 35 -3.17 -0.58 -12.20
CA GLN A 35 -2.89 0.82 -12.48
C GLN A 35 -1.85 1.35 -11.49
N VAL A 36 -0.58 1.33 -11.89
CA VAL A 36 0.52 1.85 -11.08
C VAL A 36 0.41 3.37 -10.97
N HIS A 37 0.33 3.87 -9.74
CA HIS A 37 0.29 5.31 -9.49
C HIS A 37 1.62 5.80 -8.91
N LEU A 38 2.22 6.77 -9.60
CA LEU A 38 3.47 7.39 -9.21
C LEU A 38 3.27 8.29 -7.99
N MET A 39 4.27 8.31 -7.11
CA MET A 39 4.29 9.24 -5.98
C MET A 39 4.86 10.58 -6.46
N ASP A 40 4.03 11.63 -6.42
CA ASP A 40 4.45 13.01 -6.64
C ASP A 40 4.56 13.77 -5.31
N SER A 41 4.92 15.06 -5.38
CA SER A 41 5.04 15.91 -4.20
C SER A 41 3.72 16.11 -3.44
N SER A 42 2.59 16.10 -4.15
CA SER A 42 1.26 16.27 -3.55
C SER A 42 0.89 15.04 -2.71
N ILE A 43 1.08 13.84 -3.26
CA ILE A 43 0.92 12.58 -2.54
C ILE A 43 1.86 12.51 -1.34
N ALA A 44 3.13 12.89 -1.49
CA ALA A 44 4.12 12.84 -0.41
C ALA A 44 3.73 13.73 0.77
N ILE A 45 3.31 14.98 0.52
CA ILE A 45 2.86 15.91 1.57
C ILE A 45 1.56 15.42 2.22
N SER A 46 0.62 14.90 1.43
CA SER A 46 -0.61 14.31 1.96
C SER A 46 -0.31 13.11 2.86
N ALA A 47 0.56 12.19 2.43
CA ALA A 47 0.98 11.04 3.21
C ALA A 47 1.59 11.46 4.55
N ALA A 48 2.51 12.44 4.55
CA ALA A 48 3.11 12.94 5.79
C ALA A 48 2.05 13.46 6.79
N ARG A 49 1.06 14.22 6.32
CA ARG A 49 -0.05 14.72 7.15
C ARG A 49 -0.90 13.57 7.71
N LEU A 50 -1.22 12.58 6.89
CA LEU A 50 -2.00 11.41 7.30
C LEU A 50 -1.24 10.55 8.32
N GLY A 51 0.06 10.34 8.11
CA GLY A 51 0.91 9.61 9.04
C GLY A 51 0.94 10.23 10.42
N VAL A 52 1.03 11.57 10.52
CA VAL A 52 0.94 12.27 11.81
C VAL A 52 -0.48 12.17 12.39
N ALA A 53 -1.51 12.45 11.60
CA ALA A 53 -2.89 12.48 12.08
C ALA A 53 -3.41 11.13 12.58
N HIS A 54 -3.02 10.05 11.91
CA HIS A 54 -3.48 8.68 12.20
C HIS A 54 -2.40 7.81 12.85
N LYS A 55 -1.21 8.36 13.14
CA LYS A 55 -0.05 7.63 13.68
C LYS A 55 0.36 6.41 12.83
N LEU A 56 0.18 6.52 11.52
CA LEU A 56 0.49 5.45 10.59
C LEU A 56 1.99 5.39 10.25
N PRO A 57 2.56 4.19 10.05
CA PRO A 57 3.86 4.04 9.43
C PRO A 57 3.95 4.72 8.06
N LEU A 58 5.18 4.95 7.58
CA LEU A 58 5.43 5.68 6.33
C LEU A 58 4.72 5.04 5.12
N ALA A 59 4.84 3.72 4.94
CA ALA A 59 4.26 3.03 3.80
C ALA A 59 2.73 3.09 3.83
N ASP A 60 2.13 2.83 4.99
CA ASP A 60 0.69 2.89 5.22
C ASP A 60 0.11 4.27 4.97
N SER A 61 0.84 5.31 5.40
CA SER A 61 0.51 6.69 5.14
C SER A 61 0.47 7.03 3.64
N VAL A 62 1.43 6.51 2.87
CA VAL A 62 1.48 6.69 1.42
C VAL A 62 0.35 5.91 0.73
N VAL A 63 0.08 4.68 1.15
CA VAL A 63 -1.03 3.88 0.63
C VAL A 63 -2.37 4.59 0.85
N LEU A 64 -2.61 5.13 2.05
CA LEU A 64 -3.82 5.89 2.35
C LEU A 64 -3.93 7.16 1.52
N ALA A 65 -2.82 7.89 1.34
CA ALA A 65 -2.80 9.10 0.53
C ALA A 65 -3.18 8.81 -0.94
N VAL A 66 -2.61 7.76 -1.53
CA VAL A 66 -2.95 7.35 -2.90
C VAL A 66 -4.39 6.89 -3.00
N ALA A 67 -4.89 6.11 -2.03
CA ALA A 67 -6.28 5.68 -2.01
C ALA A 67 -7.24 6.89 -2.01
N ARG A 68 -6.98 7.90 -1.15
CA ARG A 68 -7.79 9.12 -1.09
C ARG A 68 -7.68 9.95 -2.38
N HIS A 69 -6.50 10.08 -2.97
CA HIS A 69 -6.32 10.79 -4.24
C HIS A 69 -7.16 10.21 -5.37
N TRP A 70 -7.28 8.88 -5.42
CA TRP A 70 -8.10 8.18 -6.42
C TRP A 70 -9.56 7.99 -6.01
N ALA A 71 -9.98 8.53 -4.87
CA ALA A 71 -11.28 8.20 -4.24
C ALA A 71 -11.54 6.68 -4.18
N ALA A 72 -10.48 5.90 -4.01
CA ALA A 72 -10.51 4.44 -4.04
C ALA A 72 -10.84 3.87 -2.66
N LEU A 73 -11.54 2.73 -2.66
CA LEU A 73 -11.79 1.94 -1.46
C LEU A 73 -10.52 1.15 -1.10
N LEU A 74 -9.91 1.47 0.04
CA LEU A 74 -8.72 0.77 0.52
C LEU A 74 -9.11 -0.53 1.22
N TRP A 75 -8.68 -1.66 0.70
CA TRP A 75 -8.83 -2.96 1.35
C TRP A 75 -7.56 -3.32 2.11
N THR A 76 -7.69 -3.67 3.38
CA THR A 76 -6.55 -4.04 4.22
C THR A 76 -6.92 -5.06 5.29
N GLN A 77 -5.91 -5.81 5.74
CA GLN A 77 -5.99 -6.66 6.92
C GLN A 77 -5.26 -6.05 8.12
N ASP A 78 -4.81 -4.81 7.98
CA ASP A 78 -4.17 -4.05 9.04
C ASP A 78 -5.23 -3.27 9.84
N ALA A 79 -5.27 -3.53 11.14
CA ALA A 79 -6.23 -2.92 12.06
C ALA A 79 -5.95 -1.43 12.28
N ASP A 80 -4.75 -0.95 11.99
CA ASP A 80 -4.38 0.47 12.13
C ASP A 80 -5.21 1.38 11.20
N PHE A 81 -5.87 0.80 10.19
CA PHE A 81 -6.77 1.52 9.29
C PHE A 81 -8.26 1.35 9.62
N GLU A 82 -8.61 0.57 10.64
CA GLU A 82 -10.01 0.32 10.99
C GLU A 82 -10.72 1.63 11.40
N GLY A 83 -11.91 1.85 10.86
CA GLY A 83 -12.70 3.05 11.12
C GLY A 83 -12.29 4.29 10.31
N LEU A 84 -11.27 4.22 9.45
CA LEU A 84 -10.92 5.30 8.54
C LEU A 84 -11.88 5.37 7.35
N ASP A 85 -12.17 6.60 6.90
CA ASP A 85 -13.03 6.86 5.74
C ASP A 85 -12.54 6.13 4.48
N ASN A 86 -13.46 5.51 3.75
CA ASN A 86 -13.20 4.73 2.54
C ASN A 86 -12.16 3.61 2.73
N VAL A 87 -12.10 3.04 3.93
CA VAL A 87 -11.34 1.81 4.22
C VAL A 87 -12.30 0.63 4.50
N ARG A 88 -12.00 -0.52 3.90
CA ARG A 88 -12.53 -1.82 4.29
C ARG A 88 -11.44 -2.65 4.96
N TYR A 89 -11.44 -2.60 6.28
CA TYR A 89 -10.70 -3.57 7.08
C TYR A 89 -11.40 -4.93 7.01
N ARG A 90 -10.61 -5.99 6.78
CA ARG A 90 -11.04 -7.37 7.04
C ARG A 90 -10.00 -8.07 7.90
N PRO A 91 -10.36 -8.58 9.08
CA PRO A 91 -9.42 -9.33 9.91
C PRO A 91 -8.93 -10.56 9.14
N LYS A 92 -7.66 -10.90 9.35
CA LYS A 92 -7.06 -12.09 8.76
C LYS A 92 -7.89 -13.33 9.16
N GLY A 93 -8.42 -14.04 8.18
CA GLY A 93 -9.12 -15.30 8.43
C GLY A 93 -8.18 -16.29 9.11
N ARG A 94 -8.67 -17.03 10.11
CA ARG A 94 -7.92 -18.18 10.65
C ARG A 94 -7.61 -19.13 9.50
N ALA A 95 -6.34 -19.40 9.25
CA ALA A 95 -5.94 -20.50 8.38
C ALA A 95 -6.55 -21.78 8.95
N ARG A 96 -7.34 -22.48 8.11
CA ARG A 96 -7.78 -23.84 8.40
C ARG A 96 -6.69 -24.82 8.03
#